data_AF-A0A4P7D5E9-F1
#
_entry.id   AF-A0A4P7D5E9-F1
#
_cell.length_a   1.000
_cell.length_b   1.000
_cell.length_c   1.000
_cell.angle_alpha   90.00
_cell.angle_beta   90.00
_cell.angle_gamma   90.00
#
_symmetry.space_group_name_H-M   'P 1'
#
loop_
_entity.id
_entity.type
_entity.pdbx_description
1 polymer ?
#
loop_
_entity_poly.entity_id
_entity_poly.type
_entity_poly.pdbx_seq_one_letter_code
_entity_poly.pdbx_strand_id
1 'polypeptide(L)'
;METRLDTFNGWQMMATVESRPAMTGNSRYYIVLPLAYKEFSMSEAMHPATSSHISAPFDNLDDAFQAAFGVCRRAVMNAIKLRNLQSFS
;
A
#
# COMPACT_ATOMS: atom_id res chain seq x y z
N MET A 1 8.74 0.61 13.77
CA MET A 1 8.14 0.29 12.46
C MET A 1 6.86 -0.49 12.71
N GLU A 2 5.79 -0.17 11.99
CA GLU A 2 4.47 -0.78 12.16
C GLU A 2 3.93 -1.24 10.82
N THR A 3 3.41 -2.47 10.76
CA THR A 3 2.80 -3.06 9.56
C THR A 3 1.32 -3.25 9.80
N ARG A 4 0.49 -2.81 8.84
CA ARG A 4 -0.96 -3.02 8.86
C ARG A 4 -1.44 -3.76 7.62
N LEU A 5 -2.51 -4.52 7.82
CA LEU A 5 -3.26 -5.18 6.77
C LEU A 5 -4.62 -4.50 6.62
N ASP A 6 -5.06 -4.35 5.38
CA ASP A 6 -6.41 -3.90 5.03
C ASP A 6 -6.96 -4.80 3.91
N THR A 7 -8.26 -4.73 3.67
CA THR A 7 -8.94 -5.53 2.65
C THR A 7 -9.73 -4.63 1.70
N PHE A 8 -9.69 -4.95 0.42
CA PHE A 8 -10.40 -4.20 -0.62
C PHE A 8 -10.81 -5.12 -1.77
N ASN A 9 -12.11 -5.21 -2.05
CA ASN A 9 -12.67 -6.01 -3.15
C ASN A 9 -12.21 -7.48 -3.19
N GLY A 10 -12.02 -8.12 -2.03
CA GLY A 10 -11.52 -9.50 -1.95
C GLY A 10 -10.00 -9.61 -2.11
N TRP A 11 -9.28 -8.50 -2.07
CA TRP A 11 -7.81 -8.44 -2.02
C TRP A 11 -7.35 -8.02 -0.63
N GLN A 12 -6.27 -8.63 -0.16
CA GLN A 12 -5.54 -8.19 1.02
C GLN A 12 -4.44 -7.21 0.60
N MET A 13 -4.29 -6.13 1.34
CA MET A 13 -3.26 -5.12 1.16
C MET A 13 -2.37 -5.09 2.41
N MET A 14 -1.08 -4.90 2.22
CA MET A 14 -0.09 -4.78 3.28
C MET A 14 0.71 -3.50 3.10
N ALA A 15 0.80 -2.71 4.16
CA ALA A 15 1.59 -1.49 4.20
C ALA A 15 2.43 -1.48 5.47
N THR A 16 3.63 -0.92 5.38
CA THR A 16 4.49 -0.71 6.54
C THR A 16 4.88 0.76 6.63
N VAL A 17 4.81 1.31 7.84
CA VAL A 17 5.16 2.69 8.15
C VAL A 17 6.22 2.72 9.24
N GLU A 18 7.22 3.55 9.06
CA GLU A 18 8.30 3.78 10.02
C GLU A 18 8.17 5.16 10.63
N SER A 19 8.19 5.23 11.97
CA SER A 19 8.35 6.50 12.70
C SER A 19 9.84 6.83 12.79
N ARG A 20 10.20 8.04 12.38
CA ARG A 20 11.56 8.58 12.52
C ARG A 20 11.50 9.90 13.29
N PRO A 21 12.45 10.16 14.21
CA PRO A 21 12.51 11.44 14.90
C PRO A 21 12.86 12.55 13.90
N ALA A 22 12.09 13.65 13.90
CA ALA A 22 12.48 14.85 13.19
C ALA A 22 13.42 15.71 14.05
N MET A 23 14.23 16.55 13.41
CA MET A 23 15.08 17.53 14.09
C MET A 23 14.28 18.49 14.99
N THR A 24 12.98 18.65 14.75
CA THR A 24 12.08 19.50 15.54
C THR A 24 11.52 18.82 16.79
N GLY A 25 11.94 17.59 17.10
CA GLY A 25 11.51 16.84 18.30
C GLY A 25 10.21 16.03 18.12
N ASN A 26 9.46 16.25 17.03
CA ASN A 26 8.26 15.47 16.71
C ASN A 26 8.62 14.27 15.83
N SER A 27 7.92 13.15 16.01
CA SER A 27 8.02 12.00 15.09
C SER A 27 7.39 12.33 13.73
N ARG A 28 8.04 11.89 12.67
CA ARG A 28 7.53 11.91 11.29
C ARG A 28 7.38 10.48 10.80
N TYR A 29 6.32 10.21 10.06
CA TYR A 29 5.97 8.87 9.61
C TYR A 29 6.29 8.70 8.12
N TYR A 30 7.00 7.64 7.78
CA TYR A 30 7.47 7.35 6.43
C TYR A 30 6.91 6.01 5.97
N ILE A 31 6.31 5.98 4.79
CA ILE A 31 5.87 4.72 4.19
C ILE A 31 7.11 3.94 3.73
N VAL A 32 7.20 2.68 4.13
CA VAL A 32 8.27 1.77 3.74
C VAL A 32 7.81 0.95 2.55
N LEU A 33 8.58 1.01 1.46
CA LEU A 33 8.34 0.23 0.24
C LEU A 33 9.03 -1.15 0.32
N PRO A 34 8.54 -2.17 -0.42
CA PRO A 34 7.36 -2.13 -1.27
C PRO A 34 6.05 -2.20 -0.45
N LEU A 35 5.06 -1.45 -0.91
CA LEU A 35 3.67 -1.75 -0.58
C LEU A 35 3.26 -3.02 -1.31
N ALA A 36 2.37 -3.82 -0.73
CA ALA A 36 2.05 -5.12 -1.29
C ALA A 36 0.55 -5.41 -1.27
N TYR A 37 0.09 -6.23 -2.21
CA TYR A 37 -1.29 -6.71 -2.28
C TYR A 37 -1.36 -8.14 -2.84
N LYS A 38 -2.41 -8.88 -2.48
CA LYS A 38 -2.71 -10.22 -3.02
C LYS A 38 -4.22 -10.50 -2.99
N GLU A 39 -4.70 -11.33 -3.92
CA GLU A 39 -6.12 -11.76 -3.90
C GLU A 39 -6.30 -12.84 -2.82
N PHE A 40 -7.38 -12.77 -2.03
CA PHE A 40 -7.61 -13.74 -0.94
C PHE A 40 -7.77 -15.18 -1.43
N SER A 41 -8.32 -15.35 -2.63
CA SER A 41 -8.65 -16.65 -3.22
C SER A 41 -7.47 -17.33 -3.91
N MET A 42 -6.37 -16.60 -4.14
CA MET A 42 -5.21 -17.09 -4.88
C MET A 42 -4.10 -17.43 -3.88
N SER A 43 -3.46 -18.60 -4.04
CA SER A 43 -2.24 -18.94 -3.29
C SER A 43 -1.00 -18.21 -3.81
N GLU A 44 -1.19 -17.11 -4.55
CA GLU A 44 -0.13 -16.37 -5.22
C GLU A 44 0.72 -15.55 -4.24
N ALA A 45 1.95 -15.27 -4.67
CA ALA A 45 2.87 -14.39 -3.98
C ALA A 45 2.32 -12.96 -3.93
N MET A 46 2.65 -12.22 -2.87
CA MET A 46 2.28 -10.80 -2.78
C MET A 46 2.89 -10.01 -3.95
N HIS A 47 2.05 -9.21 -4.62
CA HIS A 47 2.47 -8.32 -5.70
C HIS A 47 2.88 -6.97 -5.12
N PRO A 48 4.02 -6.38 -5.57
CA PRO A 48 4.39 -5.05 -5.19
C PRO A 48 3.46 -4.03 -5.85
N ALA A 49 2.89 -3.12 -5.07
CA ALA A 49 2.23 -1.94 -5.60
C ALA A 49 3.33 -0.95 -6.05
N THR A 50 3.43 -0.73 -7.35
CA THR A 50 4.33 0.26 -7.92
C THR A 50 3.87 1.66 -7.51
N SER A 51 4.73 2.38 -6.79
CA SER A 51 4.53 3.79 -6.44
C SER A 51 5.79 4.56 -6.79
N SER A 52 5.67 5.50 -7.71
CA SER A 52 6.74 6.44 -8.08
C SER A 52 6.79 7.69 -7.20
N HIS A 53 5.84 7.91 -6.28
CA HIS A 53 5.61 9.25 -5.71
C HIS A 53 5.36 9.36 -4.20
N ILE A 54 5.47 8.27 -3.43
CA ILE A 54 5.39 8.40 -1.97
C ILE A 54 6.81 8.60 -1.40
N SER A 55 7.23 9.85 -1.24
CA SER A 55 8.50 10.18 -0.56
C SER A 55 8.37 11.23 0.54
N ALA A 56 7.21 11.89 0.66
CA ALA A 56 6.99 12.88 1.71
C ALA A 56 6.64 12.20 3.05
N PRO A 57 7.16 12.69 4.18
CA PRO A 57 6.75 12.24 5.51
C PRO A 57 5.37 12.76 5.88
N PHE A 58 4.69 12.01 6.75
CA PHE A 58 3.40 12.36 7.34
C PHE A 58 3.58 12.79 8.80
N ASP A 59 2.71 13.68 9.26
CA ASP A 59 2.64 14.09 10.68
C ASP A 59 1.86 13.08 11.54
N ASN A 60 1.00 12.28 10.91
CA ASN A 60 0.15 11.28 11.56
C ASN A 60 0.40 9.89 10.95
N LEU A 61 0.47 8.88 11.81
CA LEU A 61 0.59 7.47 11.45
C LEU A 61 -0.60 6.98 10.61
N ASP A 62 -1.82 7.38 10.98
CA ASP A 62 -3.04 6.94 10.29
C ASP A 62 -3.13 7.54 8.88
N ASP A 63 -2.71 8.79 8.71
CA ASP A 63 -2.63 9.44 7.40
C ASP A 63 -1.61 8.73 6.49
N ALA A 64 -0.47 8.29 7.06
CA ALA A 64 0.52 7.50 6.33
C ALA A 64 -0.07 6.16 5.88
N PHE A 65 -0.79 5.45 6.75
CA PHE A 65 -1.46 4.21 6.35
C PHE A 65 -2.56 4.44 5.31
N GLN A 66 -3.37 5.48 5.46
CA GLN A 66 -4.42 5.82 4.51
C GLN A 66 -3.84 6.13 3.12
N ALA A 67 -2.74 6.88 3.06
CA ALA A 67 -2.03 7.15 1.81
C ALA A 67 -1.44 5.88 1.19
N ALA A 68 -0.83 5.01 2.01
CA ALA A 68 -0.28 3.72 1.56
C ALA A 68 -1.37 2.81 0.98
N PHE A 69 -2.48 2.62 1.70
CA PHE A 69 -3.59 1.81 1.19
C PHE A 69 -4.26 2.44 -0.02
N GLY A 70 -4.28 3.77 -0.15
CA GLY A 70 -4.71 4.45 -1.36
C GLY A 70 -3.91 4.05 -2.60
N VAL A 71 -2.59 3.84 -2.48
CA VAL A 71 -1.76 3.29 -3.56
C VAL A 71 -2.11 1.83 -3.85
N CYS A 72 -2.23 0.99 -2.81
CA CYS A 72 -2.59 -0.41 -3.00
C CYS A 72 -3.95 -0.57 -3.70
N ARG A 73 -4.95 0.23 -3.32
CA ARG A 73 -6.28 0.22 -3.96
C ARG A 73 -6.21 0.55 -5.45
N ARG A 74 -5.40 1.56 -5.83
CA ARG A 74 -5.17 1.88 -7.26
C ARG A 74 -4.49 0.72 -8.00
N ALA A 75 -3.50 0.08 -7.39
CA ALA A 75 -2.82 -1.07 -7.98
C ALA A 75 -3.78 -2.26 -8.16
N VAL A 76 -4.60 -2.58 -7.14
CA VAL A 76 -5.63 -3.62 -7.20
C VAL A 76 -6.66 -3.33 -8.30
N MET A 77 -7.17 -2.09 -8.39
CA MET A 77 -8.12 -1.72 -9.45
C MET A 77 -7.51 -1.87 -10.85
N ASN A 78 -6.25 -1.50 -11.02
CA ASN A 78 -5.54 -1.68 -12.29
C ASN A 78 -5.38 -3.18 -12.62
N ALA A 79 -5.03 -4.01 -11.64
CA ALA A 79 -4.91 -5.47 -11.82
C ALA A 79 -6.26 -6.09 -12.23
N ILE A 80 -7.36 -5.72 -11.55
CA ILE A 80 -8.71 -6.18 -11.90
C ILE A 80 -9.08 -5.75 -13.33
N LYS A 81 -8.81 -4.49 -13.69
CA LYS A 81 -9.09 -3.97 -15.04
C LYS A 81 -8.32 -4.72 -16.12
N LEU A 82 -7.02 -4.97 -15.91
CA LEU A 82 -6.17 -5.71 -16.84
C LEU A 82 -6.66 -7.15 -17.03
N ARG A 83 -7.01 -7.84 -15.93
CA ARG A 83 -7.58 -9.20 -15.98
C ARG A 83 -8.87 -9.24 -16.79
N ASN A 84 -9.76 -8.27 -16.60
CA ASN A 84 -11.01 -8.19 -17.35
C ASN A 84 -10.73 -7.99 -18.84
N LEU A 85 -9.82 -7.09 -19.23
CA LEU A 85 -9.45 -6.87 -20.63
C LEU A 85 -8.88 -8.14 -21.30
N GLN A 86 -8.04 -8.90 -20.59
CA GLN A 86 -7.48 -10.17 -21.07
C GLN A 86 -8.53 -11.27 -21.21
N SER A 87 -9.59 -11.25 -20.40
CA SER A 87 -10.64 -12.27 -20.44
C SER A 87 -11.59 -12.13 -21.64
N PHE A 88 -11.58 -10.97 -22.31
CA PHE A 88 -12.39 -10.67 -23.51
C PHE A 88 -11.59 -10.73 -24.82
N SER A 89 -10.32 -11.13 -24.75
CA SER A 89 -9.42 -11.31 -25.91
C SER A 89 -9.27 -12.80 -26.22
#